data_AF-V4S1T7-F1
#
_entry.id   AF-V4S1T7-F1
#
_cell.length_a   1.000
_cell.length_b   1.000
_cell.length_c   1.000
_cell.angle_alpha   90.00
_cell.angle_beta   90.00
_cell.angle_gamma   90.00
#
_symmetry.space_group_name_H-M   'P 1'
#
loop_
_entity.id
_entity.type
_entity.pdbx_description
1 polymer ?
#
loop_
_entity_poly.entity_id
_entity_poly.type
_entity_poly.pdbx_seq_one_letter_code
_entity_poly.pdbx_strand_id
1 'polypeptide(L)'
;MFVNGLKSLKPTLSFKQLNQIHAQIIKIPQPHILNTLLKLLTQSSTPQNAIPLYNKMLNCPSSYNHYTFTQALKACSLAHAHQKGLEIHAHVIKYGHLHDIFIQNSLLHFYVTVKDIFSAHQIFNSVVFPDVVTWTTIISGLSKCGFHKEAIDMFCGIDVKPNANTLVSVLSACSSLGSRKLGKAIHAHSLRNLNENNIILDNAVLEFYVRCGSLASCGYLFVKMPKRDVVSWTTMIGGYAERGFCEEAVSVFQEMEKTKEAEPNEATLVNVLSACSSISALSFGQYVHSYISTRYDLSVSNLVGNAVINMYVKCGDVGIAIQVFNMLAYKDMISWSTVISGLAMNGCGRQALQLFSLMIINGVFPDDVTFIALISACSHGGLVDQGLILFKAMSTVYEIVPQTQHYACVVDMYGRAGLLEEAEAFIREMPIEAEWSVWGALLNACRIHRNDEMFDPIRQELVNKKGVSVGTFALMSNTFAGADRWEDANKIRDEIRRTGLKKKTGCSWIEVNPSIF
;
A
#
# COMPACT_ATOMS: atom_id res chain seq x y z
N MET A 1 11.96 -25.22 20.89
CA MET A 1 11.84 -26.39 20.00
C MET A 1 10.39 -26.62 19.61
N PHE A 2 9.78 -25.68 18.92
CA PHE A 2 8.39 -25.76 18.46
C PHE A 2 8.29 -25.07 17.09
N VAL A 3 7.51 -25.69 16.20
CA VAL A 3 7.04 -25.19 14.90
C VAL A 3 8.12 -24.93 13.83
N ASN A 4 8.71 -26.01 13.33
CA ASN A 4 9.22 -26.04 11.95
C ASN A 4 8.95 -27.44 11.40
N GLY A 5 8.02 -27.56 10.45
CA GLY A 5 7.83 -28.82 9.74
C GLY A 5 6.42 -29.26 9.39
N LEU A 6 5.43 -28.38 9.30
CA LEU A 6 4.22 -28.70 8.53
C LEU A 6 4.35 -28.10 7.13
N LYS A 7 5.21 -28.73 6.30
CA LYS A 7 4.94 -28.74 4.87
C LYS A 7 3.57 -29.39 4.74
N SER A 8 2.55 -28.62 4.35
CA SER A 8 1.22 -29.14 4.06
C SER A 8 1.37 -30.27 3.03
N LEU A 9 1.30 -31.52 3.48
CA LEU A 9 1.13 -32.68 2.61
C LEU A 9 -0.26 -32.56 2.02
N LYS A 10 -0.40 -31.71 1.00
CA LYS A 10 -1.61 -31.65 0.18
C LYS A 10 -1.78 -33.07 -0.39
N PRO A 11 -2.87 -33.79 -0.08
CA PRO A 11 -3.02 -35.18 -0.47
C PRO A 11 -2.96 -35.27 -2.00
N THR A 12 -1.98 -36.00 -2.51
CA THR A 12 -1.85 -36.30 -3.94
C THR A 12 -2.45 -37.67 -4.21
N LEU A 13 -3.06 -37.85 -5.39
CA LEU A 13 -3.59 -39.16 -5.80
C LEU A 13 -2.49 -40.22 -5.77
N SER A 14 -2.71 -41.31 -5.03
CA SER A 14 -1.76 -42.43 -4.95
C SER A 14 -1.69 -43.19 -6.28
N PHE A 15 -0.57 -43.89 -6.53
CA PHE A 15 -0.38 -44.71 -7.72
C PHE A 15 -1.50 -45.76 -7.92
N LYS A 16 -1.99 -46.35 -6.82
CA LYS A 16 -3.11 -47.31 -6.84
C LYS A 16 -4.42 -46.65 -7.31
N GLN A 17 -4.71 -45.44 -6.83
CA GLN A 17 -5.88 -44.67 -7.25
C GLN A 17 -5.78 -44.24 -8.72
N LEU A 18 -4.59 -43.83 -9.18
CA LEU A 18 -4.36 -43.47 -10.58
C LEU A 18 -4.57 -44.65 -11.54
N ASN A 19 -4.19 -45.87 -11.14
CA ASN A 19 -4.43 -47.07 -11.94
C ASN A 19 -5.91 -47.48 -11.96
N GLN A 20 -6.63 -47.32 -10.84
CA GLN A 20 -8.08 -47.55 -10.79
C GLN A 20 -8.85 -46.57 -11.68
N ILE A 21 -8.49 -45.28 -11.61
CA ILE A 21 -9.05 -44.23 -12.47
C ILE A 21 -8.79 -44.56 -13.94
N HIS A 22 -7.55 -44.96 -14.30
CA HIS A 22 -7.22 -45.32 -15.67
C HIS A 22 -8.04 -46.53 -16.18
N ALA A 23 -8.20 -47.56 -15.36
CA ALA A 23 -9.03 -48.72 -15.70
C ALA A 23 -10.52 -48.36 -15.89
N GLN A 24 -11.02 -47.36 -15.15
CA GLN A 24 -12.38 -46.85 -15.31
C GLN A 24 -12.53 -45.96 -16.55
N ILE A 25 -11.55 -45.12 -16.89
CA ILE A 25 -11.56 -44.29 -18.11
C ILE A 25 -11.65 -45.16 -19.37
N ILE A 26 -10.90 -46.26 -19.43
CA ILE A 26 -10.95 -47.20 -20.55
C ILE A 26 -12.34 -47.84 -20.69
N LYS A 27 -13.02 -48.10 -19.55
CA LYS A 27 -14.38 -48.66 -19.53
C LYS A 27 -15.49 -47.63 -19.81
N ILE A 28 -15.26 -46.36 -19.48
CA ILE A 28 -16.24 -45.27 -19.60
C ILE A 28 -15.55 -44.06 -20.27
N PRO A 29 -15.30 -44.10 -21.59
CA PRO A 29 -14.63 -43.04 -22.31
C PRO A 29 -15.62 -41.92 -22.67
N GLN A 30 -16.41 -41.46 -21.69
CA GLN A 30 -17.40 -40.40 -21.87
C GLN A 30 -16.82 -39.07 -21.39
N PRO A 31 -16.44 -38.13 -22.28
CA PRO A 31 -15.77 -36.88 -21.91
C PRO A 31 -16.54 -36.06 -20.88
N HIS A 32 -17.88 -36.09 -20.93
CA HIS A 32 -18.70 -35.29 -20.02
C HIS A 32 -18.52 -35.69 -18.54
N ILE A 33 -18.48 -36.99 -18.25
CA ILE A 33 -18.30 -37.52 -16.88
C ILE A 33 -16.89 -37.19 -16.38
N LEU A 34 -15.89 -37.41 -17.24
CA LEU A 34 -14.49 -37.19 -16.90
C LEU A 34 -14.16 -35.69 -16.73
N ASN A 35 -14.74 -34.82 -17.56
CA ASN A 35 -14.62 -33.37 -17.40
C ASN A 35 -15.29 -32.87 -16.12
N THR A 36 -16.38 -33.51 -15.68
CA THR A 36 -17.02 -33.19 -14.39
C THR A 36 -16.07 -33.52 -13.23
N LEU A 37 -15.44 -34.70 -13.27
CA LEU A 37 -14.42 -35.08 -12.29
C LEU A 37 -13.21 -34.13 -12.31
N LEU A 38 -12.74 -33.77 -13.51
CA LEU A 38 -11.62 -32.84 -13.70
C LEU A 38 -11.94 -31.45 -13.13
N LYS A 39 -13.16 -30.95 -13.34
CA LYS A 39 -13.66 -29.70 -12.74
C LYS A 39 -13.69 -29.77 -11.22
N LEU A 40 -14.19 -30.86 -10.63
CA LEU A 40 -14.21 -31.07 -9.18
C LEU A 40 -12.80 -31.08 -8.58
N LEU A 41 -11.85 -31.77 -9.21
CA LEU A 41 -10.45 -31.78 -8.77
C LEU A 41 -9.82 -30.39 -8.88
N THR A 42 -10.12 -29.64 -9.95
CA THR A 42 -9.64 -28.27 -10.15
C THR A 42 -10.19 -27.31 -9.09
N GLN A 43 -11.42 -27.51 -8.62
CA GLN A 43 -12.06 -26.71 -7.58
C GLN A 43 -11.72 -27.17 -6.15
N SER A 44 -10.99 -28.27 -5.99
CA SER A 44 -10.56 -28.77 -4.68
C SER A 44 -9.41 -27.94 -4.08
N SER A 45 -9.10 -28.17 -2.81
CA SER A 45 -7.90 -27.60 -2.15
C SER A 45 -6.57 -28.10 -2.75
N THR A 46 -6.63 -29.08 -3.66
CA THR A 46 -5.49 -29.74 -4.31
C THR A 46 -5.65 -29.77 -5.85
N PRO A 47 -5.63 -28.61 -6.54
CA PRO A 47 -5.84 -28.53 -7.98
C PRO A 47 -4.81 -29.34 -8.79
N GLN A 48 -3.62 -29.60 -8.24
CA GLN A 48 -2.60 -30.43 -8.88
C GLN A 48 -3.07 -31.85 -9.19
N ASN A 49 -4.07 -32.37 -8.47
CA ASN A 49 -4.62 -33.72 -8.71
C ASN A 49 -5.40 -33.84 -10.03
N ALA A 50 -5.80 -32.71 -10.63
CA ALA A 50 -6.42 -32.70 -11.95
C ALA A 50 -5.42 -33.08 -13.06
N ILE A 51 -4.12 -32.80 -12.88
CA ILE A 51 -3.08 -33.00 -13.91
C ILE A 51 -2.86 -34.50 -14.23
N PRO A 52 -2.70 -35.41 -13.25
CA PRO A 52 -2.60 -36.83 -13.52
C PRO A 52 -3.83 -37.41 -14.24
N LEU A 53 -5.05 -36.97 -13.86
CA LEU A 53 -6.28 -37.40 -14.53
C LEU A 53 -6.29 -36.96 -15.99
N TYR A 54 -5.95 -35.69 -16.26
CA TYR A 54 -5.81 -35.16 -17.62
C TYR A 54 -4.83 -35.99 -18.46
N ASN A 55 -3.65 -36.30 -17.93
CA ASN A 55 -2.66 -37.12 -18.64
C ASN A 55 -3.20 -38.50 -19.01
N LYS A 56 -4.04 -39.11 -18.15
CA LYS A 56 -4.68 -40.40 -18.46
C LYS A 56 -5.77 -40.27 -19.51
N MET A 57 -6.51 -39.16 -19.55
CA MET A 57 -7.51 -38.88 -20.58
C MET A 57 -6.86 -38.70 -21.96
N LEU A 58 -5.68 -38.08 -22.04
CA LEU A 58 -4.97 -37.92 -23.33
C LEU A 58 -4.63 -39.25 -24.03
N ASN A 59 -4.51 -40.35 -23.28
CA ASN A 59 -4.23 -41.67 -23.84
C ASN A 59 -5.40 -42.27 -24.64
N CYS A 60 -6.61 -41.71 -24.52
CA CYS A 60 -7.81 -42.17 -25.21
C CYS A 60 -8.48 -40.99 -25.95
N PRO A 61 -8.41 -40.91 -27.29
CA PRO A 61 -8.96 -39.79 -28.06
C PRO A 61 -10.45 -39.52 -27.83
N SER A 62 -11.24 -40.56 -27.57
CA SER A 62 -12.68 -40.44 -27.28
C SER A 62 -12.98 -39.86 -25.89
N SER A 63 -11.98 -39.66 -25.05
CA SER A 63 -12.18 -39.27 -23.64
C SER A 63 -11.94 -37.78 -23.35
N TYR A 64 -11.53 -36.98 -24.32
CA TYR A 64 -11.29 -35.53 -24.14
C TYR A 64 -11.93 -34.67 -25.24
N ASN A 65 -12.16 -33.39 -24.92
CA ASN A 65 -12.65 -32.36 -25.84
C ASN A 65 -12.13 -30.97 -25.42
N HIS A 66 -12.64 -29.89 -26.01
CA HIS A 66 -12.22 -28.52 -25.67
C HIS A 66 -12.38 -28.20 -24.17
N TYR A 67 -13.45 -28.68 -23.52
CA TYR A 67 -13.62 -28.52 -22.07
C TYR A 67 -12.51 -29.20 -21.25
N THR A 68 -11.93 -30.29 -21.74
CA THR A 68 -10.82 -30.96 -21.06
C THR A 68 -9.57 -30.07 -21.00
N PHE A 69 -9.21 -29.44 -22.13
CA PHE A 69 -8.07 -28.52 -22.20
C PHE A 69 -8.29 -27.28 -21.32
N THR A 70 -9.49 -26.70 -21.34
CA THR A 70 -9.80 -25.51 -20.51
C THR A 70 -9.70 -25.81 -19.01
N GLN A 71 -10.24 -26.93 -18.53
CA GLN A 71 -10.11 -27.33 -17.13
C GLN A 71 -8.65 -27.65 -16.74
N ALA A 72 -7.90 -28.32 -17.61
CA ALA A 72 -6.50 -28.64 -17.37
C ALA A 72 -5.62 -27.39 -17.28
N LEU A 73 -5.82 -26.40 -18.16
CA LEU A 73 -5.12 -25.11 -18.10
C LEU A 73 -5.49 -24.31 -16.85
N LYS A 74 -6.76 -24.33 -16.45
CA LYS A 74 -7.21 -23.73 -15.20
C LYS A 74 -6.54 -24.37 -13.98
N ALA A 75 -6.45 -25.70 -13.94
CA ALA A 75 -5.72 -26.42 -12.90
C ALA A 75 -4.23 -26.06 -12.87
N CYS A 76 -3.58 -25.92 -14.04
CA CYS A 76 -2.18 -25.49 -14.11
C CYS A 76 -1.99 -24.07 -13.58
N SER A 77 -2.93 -23.16 -13.86
CA SER A 77 -2.90 -21.78 -13.34
C SER A 77 -3.01 -21.76 -11.81
N LEU A 78 -3.95 -22.54 -11.24
CA LEU A 78 -4.15 -22.63 -9.79
C LEU A 78 -3.04 -23.39 -9.05
N ALA A 79 -2.42 -24.37 -9.71
CA ALA A 79 -1.31 -25.16 -9.16
C ALA A 79 0.06 -24.53 -9.43
N HIS A 80 0.12 -23.39 -10.12
CA HIS A 80 1.36 -22.75 -10.61
C HIS A 80 2.27 -23.72 -11.41
N ALA A 81 1.67 -24.67 -12.13
CA ALA A 81 2.37 -25.70 -12.89
C ALA A 81 2.71 -25.20 -14.31
N HIS A 82 3.64 -24.25 -14.41
CA HIS A 82 3.96 -23.54 -15.66
C HIS A 82 4.37 -24.49 -16.79
N GLN A 83 5.31 -25.40 -16.53
CA GLN A 83 5.79 -26.36 -17.53
C GLN A 83 4.65 -27.21 -18.10
N LYS A 84 3.72 -27.63 -17.24
CA LYS A 84 2.57 -28.43 -17.67
C LYS A 84 1.62 -27.63 -18.55
N GLY A 85 1.42 -26.34 -18.26
CA GLY A 85 0.64 -25.45 -19.13
C GLY A 85 1.25 -25.32 -20.53
N LEU A 86 2.58 -25.21 -20.63
CA LEU A 86 3.29 -25.20 -21.92
C LEU A 86 3.15 -26.52 -22.69
N GLU A 87 3.23 -27.67 -22.00
CA GLU A 87 2.97 -28.98 -22.62
C GLU A 87 1.54 -29.07 -23.16
N ILE A 88 0.55 -28.58 -22.41
CA ILE A 88 -0.85 -28.56 -22.84
C ILE A 88 -1.00 -27.66 -24.07
N HIS A 89 -0.38 -26.47 -24.07
CA HIS A 89 -0.41 -25.57 -25.22
C HIS A 89 0.21 -26.22 -26.48
N ALA A 90 1.38 -26.85 -26.34
CA ALA A 90 2.01 -27.58 -27.45
C ALA A 90 1.11 -28.72 -27.97
N HIS A 91 0.41 -29.41 -27.08
CA HIS A 91 -0.57 -30.44 -27.46
C HIS A 91 -1.76 -29.85 -28.23
N VAL A 92 -2.31 -28.71 -27.77
CA VAL A 92 -3.39 -28.00 -28.46
C VAL A 92 -2.98 -27.62 -29.89
N ILE A 93 -1.75 -27.12 -30.09
CA ILE A 93 -1.20 -26.80 -31.41
C ILE A 93 -1.05 -28.07 -32.26
N LYS A 94 -0.38 -29.10 -31.73
CA LYS A 94 -0.06 -30.35 -32.45
C LYS A 94 -1.30 -31.05 -33.03
N TYR A 95 -2.42 -30.99 -32.31
CA TYR A 95 -3.67 -31.66 -32.71
C TYR A 95 -4.71 -30.70 -33.33
N GLY A 96 -4.32 -29.45 -33.64
CA GLY A 96 -5.16 -28.52 -34.40
C GLY A 96 -6.36 -27.95 -33.63
N HIS A 97 -6.28 -27.88 -32.29
CA HIS A 97 -7.35 -27.36 -31.45
C HIS A 97 -7.21 -25.85 -31.14
N LEU A 98 -6.18 -25.18 -31.66
CA LEU A 98 -5.89 -23.78 -31.32
C LEU A 98 -6.98 -22.78 -31.77
N HIS A 99 -7.81 -23.13 -32.76
CA HIS A 99 -8.87 -22.24 -33.25
C HIS A 99 -10.16 -22.27 -32.42
N ASP A 100 -10.21 -23.05 -31.33
CA ASP A 100 -11.33 -23.06 -30.39
C ASP A 100 -11.23 -21.87 -29.42
N ILE A 101 -12.23 -20.97 -29.45
CA ILE A 101 -12.26 -19.75 -28.64
C ILE A 101 -12.17 -20.01 -27.13
N PHE A 102 -12.74 -21.11 -26.63
CA PHE A 102 -12.70 -21.43 -25.21
C PHE A 102 -11.30 -21.86 -24.78
N ILE A 103 -10.59 -22.59 -25.65
CA ILE A 103 -9.19 -22.97 -25.43
C ILE A 103 -8.29 -21.73 -25.50
N GLN A 104 -8.47 -20.87 -26.51
CA GLN A 104 -7.73 -19.61 -26.64
C GLN A 104 -7.91 -18.71 -25.42
N ASN A 105 -9.15 -18.52 -24.95
CA ASN A 105 -9.44 -17.76 -23.72
C ASN A 105 -8.79 -18.38 -22.47
N SER A 106 -8.73 -19.71 -22.39
CA SER A 106 -8.07 -20.41 -21.27
C SER A 106 -6.55 -20.30 -21.32
N LEU A 107 -5.95 -20.35 -22.52
CA LEU A 107 -4.52 -20.11 -22.73
C LEU A 107 -4.15 -18.66 -22.40
N LEU A 108 -4.97 -17.70 -22.85
CA LEU A 108 -4.81 -16.29 -22.55
C LEU A 108 -4.80 -16.04 -21.04
N HIS A 109 -5.77 -16.61 -20.32
CA HIS A 109 -5.82 -16.54 -18.85
C HIS A 109 -4.58 -17.17 -18.21
N PHE A 110 -4.14 -18.34 -18.69
CA PHE A 110 -2.94 -19.01 -18.18
C PHE A 110 -1.70 -18.12 -18.31
N TYR A 111 -1.45 -17.56 -19.51
CA TYR A 111 -0.29 -16.71 -19.77
C TYR A 111 -0.29 -15.41 -18.96
N VAL A 112 -1.45 -14.77 -18.85
CA VAL A 112 -1.64 -13.62 -17.95
C VAL A 112 -1.32 -13.98 -16.49
N THR A 113 -1.79 -15.13 -16.01
CA THR A 113 -1.60 -15.55 -14.61
C THR A 113 -0.13 -15.80 -14.28
N VAL A 114 0.64 -16.35 -15.24
CA VAL A 114 2.09 -16.55 -15.09
C VAL A 114 2.90 -15.30 -15.44
N LYS A 115 2.24 -14.17 -15.70
CA LYS A 115 2.83 -12.87 -16.06
C LYS A 115 3.65 -12.88 -17.36
N ASP A 116 3.39 -13.83 -18.26
CA ASP A 116 3.97 -13.85 -19.61
C ASP A 116 3.04 -13.10 -20.58
N ILE A 117 3.16 -11.77 -20.56
CA ILE A 117 2.33 -10.86 -21.34
C ILE A 117 2.60 -10.98 -22.85
N PHE A 118 3.83 -11.31 -23.25
CA PHE A 118 4.19 -11.48 -24.64
C PHE A 118 3.42 -12.65 -25.28
N SER A 119 3.45 -13.82 -24.65
CA SER A 119 2.68 -14.98 -25.12
C SER A 119 1.17 -14.73 -25.06
N ALA A 120 0.69 -13.98 -24.05
CA ALA A 120 -0.71 -13.58 -23.97
C ALA A 120 -1.13 -12.74 -25.19
N HIS A 121 -0.33 -11.76 -25.62
CA HIS A 121 -0.59 -10.99 -26.83
C HIS A 121 -0.54 -11.85 -28.11
N GLN A 122 0.37 -12.80 -28.20
CA GLN A 122 0.41 -13.73 -29.34
C GLN A 122 -0.88 -14.54 -29.46
N ILE A 123 -1.37 -15.08 -28.33
CA ILE A 123 -2.66 -15.78 -28.30
C ILE A 123 -3.80 -14.83 -28.70
N PHE A 124 -3.86 -13.64 -28.11
CA PHE A 124 -4.89 -12.65 -28.43
C PHE A 124 -4.93 -12.31 -29.93
N ASN A 125 -3.77 -12.03 -30.53
CA ASN A 125 -3.66 -11.70 -31.96
C ASN A 125 -3.99 -12.89 -32.87
N SER A 126 -3.96 -14.12 -32.36
CA SER A 126 -4.39 -15.32 -33.10
C SER A 126 -5.91 -15.53 -33.10
N VAL A 127 -6.65 -14.82 -32.25
CA VAL A 127 -8.11 -14.92 -32.18
C VAL A 127 -8.73 -14.09 -33.30
N VAL A 128 -9.45 -14.75 -34.22
CA VAL A 128 -10.06 -14.08 -35.39
C VAL A 128 -11.27 -13.23 -35.00
N PHE A 129 -12.09 -13.72 -34.07
CA PHE A 129 -13.28 -13.04 -33.57
C PHE A 129 -13.26 -13.02 -32.03
N PRO A 130 -12.56 -12.04 -31.41
CA PRO A 130 -12.46 -11.95 -29.96
C PRO A 130 -13.84 -11.71 -29.33
N ASP A 131 -14.19 -12.53 -28.34
CA ASP A 131 -15.42 -12.33 -27.56
C ASP A 131 -15.16 -11.43 -26.35
N VAL A 132 -16.22 -11.12 -25.59
CA VAL A 132 -16.10 -10.29 -24.39
C VAL A 132 -15.16 -10.92 -23.35
N VAL A 133 -15.04 -12.25 -23.32
CA VAL A 133 -14.15 -12.97 -22.40
C VAL A 133 -12.69 -12.79 -22.85
N THR A 134 -12.40 -12.87 -24.15
CA THR A 134 -11.07 -12.61 -24.72
C THR A 134 -10.57 -11.22 -24.35
N TRP A 135 -11.37 -10.19 -24.64
CA TRP A 135 -11.05 -8.80 -24.30
C TRP A 135 -10.92 -8.57 -22.79
N THR A 136 -11.86 -9.08 -21.98
CA THR A 136 -11.81 -8.94 -20.51
C THR A 136 -10.56 -9.59 -19.92
N THR A 137 -10.16 -10.76 -20.44
CA THR A 137 -9.00 -11.50 -19.93
C THR A 137 -7.70 -10.74 -20.18
N ILE A 138 -7.47 -10.24 -21.40
CA ILE A 138 -6.24 -9.48 -21.70
C ILE A 138 -6.21 -8.14 -20.96
N ILE A 139 -7.32 -7.39 -20.93
CA ILE A 139 -7.39 -6.08 -20.23
C ILE A 139 -7.18 -6.25 -18.72
N SER A 140 -7.85 -7.22 -18.09
CA SER A 140 -7.66 -7.51 -16.67
C SER A 140 -6.22 -7.95 -16.38
N GLY A 141 -5.64 -8.77 -17.26
CA GLY A 141 -4.28 -9.25 -17.14
C GLY A 141 -3.23 -8.16 -17.19
N LEU A 142 -3.30 -7.30 -18.22
CA LEU A 142 -2.42 -6.15 -18.40
C LEU A 142 -2.50 -5.21 -17.19
N SER A 143 -3.71 -4.87 -16.74
CA SER A 143 -3.91 -4.00 -15.56
C SER A 143 -3.26 -4.60 -14.31
N LYS A 144 -3.48 -5.90 -14.02
CA LYS A 144 -2.89 -6.59 -12.86
C LYS A 144 -1.37 -6.73 -12.94
N CYS A 145 -0.81 -6.75 -14.14
CA CYS A 145 0.64 -6.81 -14.34
C CYS A 145 1.31 -5.42 -14.40
N GLY A 146 0.56 -4.34 -14.19
CA GLY A 146 1.07 -2.96 -14.17
C GLY A 146 1.14 -2.28 -15.54
N PHE A 147 0.75 -2.97 -16.62
CA PHE A 147 0.69 -2.44 -18.00
C PHE A 147 -0.59 -1.62 -18.20
N HIS A 148 -0.80 -0.61 -17.35
CA HIS A 148 -2.05 0.15 -17.29
C HIS A 148 -2.38 0.90 -18.59
N LYS A 149 -1.36 1.42 -19.28
CA LYS A 149 -1.55 2.15 -20.54
C LYS A 149 -2.03 1.21 -21.64
N GLU A 150 -1.37 0.08 -21.79
CA GLU A 150 -1.75 -0.96 -22.76
C GLU A 150 -3.15 -1.50 -22.46
N ALA A 151 -3.50 -1.70 -21.17
CA ALA A 151 -4.85 -2.12 -20.79
C ALA A 151 -5.93 -1.12 -21.25
N ILE A 152 -5.64 0.19 -21.16
CA ILE A 152 -6.52 1.25 -21.67
C ILE A 152 -6.57 1.24 -23.20
N ASP A 153 -5.43 1.11 -23.87
CA ASP A 153 -5.36 1.09 -25.33
C ASP A 153 -6.15 -0.12 -25.90
N MET A 154 -6.02 -1.29 -25.26
CA MET A 154 -6.83 -2.48 -25.58
C MET A 154 -8.32 -2.24 -25.34
N PHE A 155 -8.71 -1.58 -24.24
CA PHE A 155 -10.10 -1.24 -23.99
C PHE A 155 -10.68 -0.28 -25.04
N CYS A 156 -9.90 0.70 -25.51
CA CYS A 156 -10.33 1.62 -26.57
C CYS A 156 -10.59 0.91 -27.90
N GLY A 157 -9.92 -0.22 -28.14
CA GLY A 157 -10.10 -1.07 -29.33
C GLY A 157 -11.23 -2.09 -29.23
N ILE A 158 -11.97 -2.15 -28.11
CA ILE A 158 -13.03 -3.13 -27.93
C ILE A 158 -14.17 -2.89 -28.92
N ASP A 159 -14.57 -3.95 -29.61
CA ASP A 159 -15.63 -3.95 -30.63
C ASP A 159 -16.91 -4.63 -30.16
N VAL A 160 -16.86 -5.31 -29.00
CA VAL A 160 -17.99 -5.95 -28.33
C VAL A 160 -18.40 -5.17 -27.09
N LYS A 161 -19.67 -5.34 -26.66
CA LYS A 161 -20.17 -4.68 -25.45
C LYS A 161 -19.38 -5.15 -24.20
N PRO A 162 -18.66 -4.26 -23.49
CA PRO A 162 -17.92 -4.64 -22.29
C PRO A 162 -18.87 -5.06 -21.16
N ASN A 163 -18.41 -5.99 -20.32
CA ASN A 163 -19.12 -6.38 -19.11
C ASN A 163 -18.55 -5.63 -17.89
N ALA A 164 -19.18 -5.81 -16.72
CA ALA A 164 -18.75 -5.13 -15.49
C ALA A 164 -17.29 -5.43 -15.12
N ASN A 165 -16.79 -6.66 -15.33
CA ASN A 165 -15.41 -7.02 -15.03
C ASN A 165 -14.41 -6.30 -15.96
N THR A 166 -14.78 -6.12 -17.24
CA THR A 166 -14.00 -5.30 -18.18
C THR A 166 -13.90 -3.87 -17.66
N LEU A 167 -15.03 -3.27 -17.27
CA LEU A 167 -15.08 -1.89 -16.78
C LEU A 167 -14.31 -1.70 -15.48
N VAL A 168 -14.43 -2.61 -14.51
CA VAL A 168 -13.63 -2.63 -13.26
C VAL A 168 -12.13 -2.64 -13.59
N SER A 169 -11.71 -3.49 -14.53
CA SER A 169 -10.30 -3.65 -14.89
C SER A 169 -9.71 -2.40 -15.53
N VAL A 170 -10.44 -1.76 -16.45
CA VAL A 170 -9.99 -0.51 -17.08
C VAL A 170 -10.10 0.70 -16.13
N LEU A 171 -11.07 0.73 -15.21
CA LEU A 171 -11.15 1.75 -14.15
C LEU A 171 -9.93 1.67 -13.23
N SER A 172 -9.51 0.47 -12.82
CA SER A 172 -8.28 0.26 -12.06
C SER A 172 -7.05 0.82 -12.79
N ALA A 173 -6.92 0.56 -14.10
CA ALA A 173 -5.85 1.13 -14.91
C ALA A 173 -5.95 2.68 -15.01
N CYS A 174 -7.16 3.22 -15.14
CA CYS A 174 -7.39 4.67 -15.13
C CYS A 174 -7.03 5.30 -13.79
N SER A 175 -7.29 4.63 -12.66
CA SER A 175 -6.91 5.08 -11.32
C SER A 175 -5.40 5.19 -11.17
N SER A 176 -4.66 4.15 -11.60
CA SER A 176 -3.20 4.13 -11.55
C SER A 176 -2.55 5.22 -12.40
N LEU A 177 -3.14 5.54 -13.55
CA LEU A 177 -2.64 6.58 -14.46
C LEU A 177 -3.23 7.98 -14.20
N GLY A 178 -4.17 8.11 -13.26
CA GLY A 178 -4.90 9.37 -13.04
C GLY A 178 -5.71 9.85 -14.25
N SER A 179 -6.17 8.94 -15.12
CA SER A 179 -6.88 9.26 -16.37
C SER A 179 -8.33 9.69 -16.13
N ARG A 180 -8.49 10.93 -15.63
CA ARG A 180 -9.78 11.48 -15.20
C ARG A 180 -10.86 11.50 -16.29
N LYS A 181 -10.47 11.86 -17.53
CA LYS A 181 -11.42 12.00 -18.65
C LYS A 181 -11.99 10.63 -19.04
N LEU A 182 -11.12 9.64 -19.23
CA LEU A 182 -11.53 8.31 -19.64
C LEU A 182 -12.34 7.61 -18.55
N GLY A 183 -11.91 7.64 -17.29
CA GLY A 183 -12.67 7.01 -16.21
C GLY A 183 -14.05 7.65 -15.99
N LYS A 184 -14.20 8.96 -16.18
CA LYS A 184 -15.54 9.61 -16.22
C LYS A 184 -16.39 9.12 -17.40
N ALA A 185 -15.80 8.93 -18.57
CA ALA A 185 -16.51 8.39 -19.73
C ALA A 185 -16.95 6.94 -19.49
N ILE A 186 -16.10 6.12 -18.86
CA ILE A 186 -16.42 4.73 -18.48
C ILE A 186 -17.55 4.70 -17.45
N HIS A 187 -17.51 5.54 -16.42
CA HIS A 187 -18.61 5.65 -15.45
C HIS A 187 -19.91 6.12 -16.10
N ALA A 188 -19.87 7.09 -17.02
CA ALA A 188 -21.05 7.49 -17.78
C ALA A 188 -21.58 6.34 -18.68
N HIS A 189 -20.69 5.54 -19.26
CA HIS A 189 -21.04 4.36 -20.04
C HIS A 189 -21.70 3.29 -19.18
N SER A 190 -21.20 3.01 -17.97
CA SER A 190 -21.81 2.02 -17.07
C SER A 190 -23.24 2.40 -16.69
N LEU A 191 -23.46 3.66 -16.30
CA LEU A 191 -24.78 4.17 -15.94
C LEU A 191 -25.83 4.09 -17.06
N ARG A 192 -25.39 4.14 -18.33
CA ARG A 192 -26.30 4.10 -19.50
C ARG A 192 -26.58 2.69 -19.99
N ASN A 193 -25.66 1.76 -19.81
CA ASN A 193 -25.66 0.48 -20.54
C ASN A 193 -25.75 -0.76 -19.66
N LEU A 194 -25.53 -0.62 -18.34
CA LEU A 194 -25.64 -1.70 -17.37
C LEU A 194 -26.90 -1.46 -16.52
N ASN A 195 -27.89 -2.32 -16.68
CA ASN A 195 -29.18 -2.21 -15.99
C ASN A 195 -29.17 -2.81 -14.57
N GLU A 196 -28.06 -3.44 -14.17
CA GLU A 196 -27.92 -4.13 -12.90
C GLU A 196 -27.05 -3.34 -11.94
N ASN A 197 -27.53 -3.18 -10.70
CA ASN A 197 -26.75 -2.64 -9.60
C ASN A 197 -25.59 -3.60 -9.30
N ASN A 198 -24.36 -3.19 -9.63
CA ASN A 198 -23.17 -3.99 -9.45
C ASN A 198 -22.24 -3.33 -8.45
N ILE A 199 -22.32 -3.78 -7.19
CA ILE A 199 -21.53 -3.24 -6.08
C ILE A 199 -20.02 -3.29 -6.33
N ILE A 200 -19.53 -4.28 -7.07
CA ILE A 200 -18.09 -4.40 -7.42
C ILE A 200 -17.70 -3.27 -8.37
N LEU A 201 -18.54 -2.97 -9.35
CA LEU A 201 -18.31 -1.87 -10.28
C LEU A 201 -18.43 -0.51 -9.58
N ASP A 202 -19.43 -0.33 -8.71
CA ASP A 202 -19.60 0.91 -7.95
C ASP A 202 -18.39 1.17 -7.04
N ASN A 203 -17.89 0.13 -6.36
CA ASN A 203 -16.65 0.20 -5.56
C ASN A 203 -15.42 0.57 -6.41
N ALA A 204 -15.31 0.04 -7.63
CA ALA A 204 -14.23 0.41 -8.55
C ALA A 204 -14.32 1.87 -9.02
N VAL A 205 -15.53 2.39 -9.23
CA VAL A 205 -15.76 3.81 -9.57
C VAL A 205 -15.46 4.71 -8.38
N LEU A 206 -15.85 4.32 -7.15
CA LEU A 206 -15.48 5.03 -5.92
C LEU A 206 -13.96 5.16 -5.79
N GLU A 207 -13.24 4.03 -5.86
CA GLU A 207 -11.77 4.01 -5.79
C GLU A 207 -11.14 4.89 -6.88
N PHE A 208 -11.68 4.86 -8.10
CA PHE A 208 -11.24 5.74 -9.17
C PHE A 208 -11.37 7.22 -8.83
N TYR A 209 -12.51 7.65 -8.26
CA TYR A 209 -12.68 9.04 -7.88
C TYR A 209 -11.80 9.46 -6.70
N VAL A 210 -11.58 8.58 -5.71
CA VAL A 210 -10.64 8.80 -4.59
C VAL A 210 -9.22 9.01 -5.12
N ARG A 211 -8.72 8.09 -5.96
CA ARG A 211 -7.37 8.16 -6.55
C ARG A 211 -7.20 9.38 -7.44
N CYS A 212 -8.23 9.73 -8.20
CA CYS A 212 -8.25 10.96 -8.97
C CYS A 212 -8.41 12.24 -8.14
N GLY A 213 -8.68 12.15 -6.82
CA GLY A 213 -8.83 13.30 -5.93
C GLY A 213 -10.15 14.06 -6.09
N SER A 214 -11.18 13.42 -6.63
CA SER A 214 -12.51 14.00 -6.87
C SER A 214 -13.49 13.57 -5.77
N LEU A 215 -13.21 13.94 -4.52
CA LEU A 215 -13.97 13.48 -3.35
C LEU A 215 -15.46 13.88 -3.40
N ALA A 216 -15.80 15.03 -4.00
CA ALA A 216 -17.20 15.42 -4.19
C ALA A 216 -17.98 14.42 -5.07
N SER A 217 -17.37 13.94 -6.16
CA SER A 217 -17.98 12.90 -7.00
C SER A 217 -18.08 11.57 -6.28
N CYS A 218 -17.08 11.25 -5.45
CA CYS A 218 -17.06 10.06 -4.61
C CYS A 218 -18.20 10.08 -3.59
N GLY A 219 -18.37 11.16 -2.83
CA GLY A 219 -19.45 11.32 -1.86
C GLY A 219 -20.83 11.29 -2.51
N TYR A 220 -21.01 11.94 -3.68
CA TYR A 220 -22.27 11.86 -4.42
C TYR A 220 -22.61 10.43 -4.85
N LEU A 221 -21.63 9.71 -5.42
CA LEU A 221 -21.83 8.31 -5.82
C LEU A 221 -22.16 7.45 -4.60
N PHE A 222 -21.40 7.58 -3.52
CA PHE A 222 -21.58 6.83 -2.30
C PHE A 222 -23.00 6.96 -1.73
N VAL A 223 -23.54 8.18 -1.65
CA VAL A 223 -24.92 8.42 -1.19
C VAL A 223 -25.95 7.78 -2.14
N LYS A 224 -25.67 7.73 -3.44
CA LYS A 224 -26.57 7.16 -4.47
C LYS A 224 -26.48 5.64 -4.59
N MET A 225 -25.48 4.99 -3.99
CA MET A 225 -25.38 3.53 -4.03
C MET A 225 -26.58 2.88 -3.33
N PRO A 226 -27.28 1.93 -3.98
CA PRO A 226 -28.46 1.28 -3.41
C PRO A 226 -28.10 0.28 -2.31
N LYS A 227 -26.89 -0.28 -2.37
CA LYS A 227 -26.32 -1.15 -1.35
C LYS A 227 -24.84 -0.85 -1.23
N ARG A 228 -24.36 -0.72 0.00
CA ARG A 228 -22.95 -0.53 0.33
C ARG A 228 -22.46 -1.74 1.10
N ASP A 229 -21.23 -2.15 0.83
CA ASP A 229 -20.56 -3.20 1.57
C ASP A 229 -19.34 -2.64 2.29
N VAL A 230 -18.66 -3.51 3.04
CA VAL A 230 -17.46 -3.12 3.78
C VAL A 230 -16.40 -2.47 2.88
N VAL A 231 -16.33 -2.84 1.60
CA VAL A 231 -15.40 -2.24 0.64
C VAL A 231 -15.83 -0.81 0.30
N SER A 232 -17.12 -0.56 0.03
CA SER A 232 -17.65 0.80 -0.21
C SER A 232 -17.30 1.75 0.94
N TRP A 233 -17.59 1.33 2.18
CA TRP A 233 -17.32 2.12 3.39
C TRP A 233 -15.82 2.33 3.62
N THR A 234 -15.02 1.27 3.48
CA THR A 234 -13.55 1.35 3.67
C THR A 234 -12.89 2.26 2.65
N THR A 235 -13.32 2.22 1.38
CA THR A 235 -12.82 3.12 0.32
C THR A 235 -13.13 4.59 0.63
N MET A 236 -14.32 4.90 1.16
CA MET A 236 -14.65 6.27 1.56
C MET A 236 -13.81 6.75 2.75
N ILE A 237 -13.71 5.95 3.82
CA ILE A 237 -12.96 6.29 5.02
C ILE A 237 -11.47 6.47 4.69
N GLY A 238 -10.88 5.53 3.95
CA GLY A 238 -9.50 5.61 3.49
C GLY A 238 -9.26 6.79 2.57
N GLY A 239 -10.18 7.03 1.62
CA GLY A 239 -10.06 8.13 0.66
C GLY A 239 -10.09 9.52 1.30
N TYR A 240 -10.90 9.70 2.35
CA TYR A 240 -10.89 10.93 3.14
C TYR A 240 -9.63 11.04 4.00
N ALA A 241 -9.25 9.96 4.71
CA ALA A 241 -8.07 9.93 5.57
C ALA A 241 -6.76 10.23 4.81
N GLU A 242 -6.53 9.58 3.67
CA GLU A 242 -5.34 9.78 2.81
C GLU A 242 -5.22 11.20 2.26
N ARG A 243 -6.33 11.92 2.17
CA ARG A 243 -6.40 13.29 1.62
C ARG A 243 -6.39 14.36 2.72
N GLY A 244 -6.31 13.96 3.99
CA GLY A 244 -6.29 14.86 5.14
C GLY A 244 -7.66 15.35 5.60
N PHE A 245 -8.75 14.80 5.05
CA PHE A 245 -10.13 15.06 5.47
C PHE A 245 -10.51 14.11 6.61
N CYS A 246 -9.74 14.18 7.70
CA CYS A 246 -9.80 13.19 8.76
C CYS A 246 -11.11 13.25 9.56
N GLU A 247 -11.72 14.42 9.71
CA GLU A 247 -13.04 14.58 10.33
C GLU A 247 -14.13 13.88 9.51
N GLU A 248 -14.11 14.03 8.20
CA GLU A 248 -15.04 13.33 7.30
C GLU A 248 -14.83 11.81 7.33
N ALA A 249 -13.58 11.35 7.42
CA ALA A 249 -13.29 9.93 7.57
C ALA A 249 -13.89 9.35 8.87
N VAL A 250 -13.77 10.09 9.97
CA VAL A 250 -14.39 9.74 11.27
C VAL A 250 -15.91 9.74 11.17
N SER A 251 -16.50 10.76 10.54
CA SER A 251 -17.96 10.87 10.36
C SER A 251 -18.53 9.71 9.54
N VAL A 252 -17.86 9.32 8.46
CA VAL A 252 -18.26 8.16 7.64
C VAL A 252 -18.17 6.85 8.44
N PHE A 253 -17.16 6.68 9.30
CA PHE A 253 -17.09 5.51 10.18
C PHE A 253 -18.24 5.48 11.20
N GLN A 254 -18.57 6.62 11.80
CA GLN A 254 -19.72 6.72 12.72
C GLN A 254 -21.04 6.41 12.00
N GLU A 255 -21.20 6.83 10.75
CA GLU A 255 -22.37 6.50 9.92
C GLU A 255 -22.42 5.00 9.60
N MET A 256 -21.29 4.37 9.26
CA MET A 256 -21.18 2.91 9.06
C MET A 256 -21.66 2.15 10.29
N GLU A 257 -21.18 2.55 11.47
CA GLU A 257 -21.56 1.97 12.76
C GLU A 257 -23.03 2.21 13.13
N LYS A 258 -23.58 3.38 12.81
CA LYS A 258 -24.97 3.72 13.12
C LYS A 258 -25.96 2.99 12.21
N THR A 259 -25.66 2.89 10.92
CA THR A 259 -26.55 2.27 9.92
C THR A 259 -26.49 0.76 9.96
N LYS A 260 -25.37 0.18 10.43
CA LYS A 260 -25.11 -1.27 10.45
C LYS A 260 -25.28 -1.93 9.07
N GLU A 261 -25.05 -1.17 7.98
CA GLU A 261 -25.08 -1.69 6.60
C GLU A 261 -23.96 -2.71 6.35
N ALA A 262 -22.81 -2.54 7.00
CA ALA A 262 -21.68 -3.45 6.97
C ALA A 262 -20.87 -3.34 8.27
N GLU A 263 -20.20 -4.43 8.66
CA GLU A 263 -19.28 -4.43 9.81
C GLU A 263 -17.87 -3.96 9.36
N PRO A 264 -17.23 -3.05 10.11
CA PRO A 264 -15.83 -2.67 9.90
C PRO A 264 -14.89 -3.88 9.89
N ASN A 265 -13.95 -3.89 8.95
CA ASN A 265 -12.85 -4.86 8.89
C ASN A 265 -11.52 -4.22 9.32
N GLU A 266 -10.44 -5.00 9.31
CA GLU A 266 -9.09 -4.51 9.70
C GLU A 266 -8.66 -3.26 8.91
N ALA A 267 -8.90 -3.23 7.60
CA ALA A 267 -8.55 -2.08 6.77
C ALA A 267 -9.40 -0.83 7.12
N THR A 268 -10.69 -1.00 7.41
CA THR A 268 -11.55 0.08 7.90
C THR A 268 -10.98 0.68 9.18
N LEU A 269 -10.58 -0.17 10.12
CA LEU A 269 -10.07 0.23 11.44
C LEU A 269 -8.73 0.95 11.35
N VAL A 270 -7.80 0.46 10.51
CA VAL A 270 -6.52 1.15 10.28
C VAL A 270 -6.74 2.53 9.67
N ASN A 271 -7.64 2.66 8.69
CA ASN A 271 -7.92 3.95 8.05
C ASN A 271 -8.50 4.97 9.04
N VAL A 272 -9.48 4.56 9.87
CA VAL A 272 -10.06 5.47 10.87
C VAL A 272 -9.07 5.81 11.99
N LEU A 273 -8.27 4.85 12.49
CA LEU A 273 -7.24 5.13 13.49
C LEU A 273 -6.17 6.08 12.97
N SER A 274 -5.77 5.95 11.69
CA SER A 274 -4.86 6.90 11.04
C SER A 274 -5.48 8.29 10.91
N ALA A 275 -6.78 8.38 10.65
CA ALA A 275 -7.49 9.65 10.65
C ALA A 275 -7.44 10.28 12.05
N CYS A 276 -7.78 9.54 13.12
CA CYS A 276 -7.69 10.00 14.51
C CYS A 276 -6.29 10.51 14.87
N SER A 277 -5.26 9.77 14.44
CA SER A 277 -3.86 10.11 14.69
C SER A 277 -3.44 11.44 14.04
N SER A 278 -4.10 11.82 12.94
CA SER A 278 -3.75 12.99 12.15
C SER A 278 -4.40 14.28 12.65
N ILE A 279 -5.54 14.16 13.34
CA ILE A 279 -6.26 15.28 14.00
C ILE A 279 -6.17 15.22 15.52
N SER A 280 -5.30 14.36 16.07
CA SER A 280 -5.11 14.15 17.51
C SER A 280 -6.43 13.90 18.27
N ALA A 281 -7.38 13.19 17.65
CA ALA A 281 -8.68 12.84 18.25
C ALA A 281 -8.55 11.63 19.19
N LEU A 282 -8.01 11.87 20.39
CA LEU A 282 -7.76 10.85 21.40
C LEU A 282 -9.06 10.18 21.86
N SER A 283 -10.10 10.97 22.17
CA SER A 283 -11.37 10.42 22.68
C SER A 283 -12.03 9.46 21.68
N PHE A 284 -12.05 9.83 20.40
CA PHE A 284 -12.59 8.98 19.35
C PHE A 284 -11.66 7.79 19.04
N GLY A 285 -10.35 7.98 19.10
CA GLY A 285 -9.39 6.87 19.02
C GLY A 285 -9.58 5.83 20.12
N GLN A 286 -9.85 6.26 21.36
CA GLN A 286 -10.20 5.39 22.49
C GLN A 286 -11.51 4.65 22.25
N TYR A 287 -12.53 5.33 21.68
CA TYR A 287 -13.76 4.68 21.26
C TYR A 287 -13.50 3.56 20.25
N VAL A 288 -12.73 3.83 19.20
CA VAL A 288 -12.37 2.83 18.18
C VAL A 288 -11.57 1.67 18.80
N HIS A 289 -10.64 1.94 19.71
CA HIS A 289 -9.90 0.89 20.41
C HIS A 289 -10.80 0.03 21.33
N SER A 290 -11.76 0.65 22.03
CA SER A 290 -12.77 -0.09 22.78
C SER A 290 -13.64 -0.94 21.85
N TYR A 291 -14.04 -0.41 20.70
CA TYR A 291 -14.79 -1.14 19.69
C TYR A 291 -14.03 -2.39 19.22
N ILE A 292 -12.74 -2.25 18.87
CA ILE A 292 -11.87 -3.37 18.50
C ILE A 292 -11.83 -4.44 19.59
N SER A 293 -11.75 -4.02 20.86
CA SER A 293 -11.71 -4.94 22.00
C SER A 293 -12.99 -5.78 22.16
N THR A 294 -14.12 -5.35 21.59
CA THR A 294 -15.39 -6.11 21.60
C THR A 294 -15.53 -7.10 20.44
N ARG A 295 -14.63 -7.07 19.46
CA ARG A 295 -14.73 -7.81 18.20
C ARG A 295 -13.87 -9.07 18.21
N TYR A 296 -14.44 -10.19 18.67
CA TYR A 296 -13.75 -11.49 18.72
C TYR A 296 -13.40 -12.08 17.34
N ASP A 297 -14.06 -11.62 16.28
CA ASP A 297 -13.83 -12.02 14.89
C ASP A 297 -12.62 -11.34 14.27
N LEU A 298 -12.18 -10.22 14.85
CA LEU A 298 -10.93 -9.58 14.48
C LEU A 298 -9.81 -10.26 15.25
N SER A 299 -8.96 -11.01 14.55
CA SER A 299 -7.63 -11.23 15.09
C SER A 299 -7.01 -9.85 15.28
N VAL A 300 -6.47 -9.53 16.46
CA VAL A 300 -5.57 -8.38 16.62
C VAL A 300 -4.32 -8.70 15.80
N SER A 301 -4.44 -8.53 14.49
CA SER A 301 -3.33 -8.62 13.57
C SER A 301 -2.34 -7.53 13.97
N ASN A 302 -1.04 -7.77 13.76
CA ASN A 302 -0.02 -6.77 14.06
C ASN A 302 -0.32 -5.44 13.35
N LEU A 303 -1.03 -5.49 12.22
CA LEU A 303 -1.47 -4.32 11.46
C LEU A 303 -2.44 -3.42 12.26
N VAL A 304 -3.52 -3.98 12.82
CA VAL A 304 -4.45 -3.19 13.66
C VAL A 304 -3.76 -2.74 14.94
N GLY A 305 -2.98 -3.62 15.57
CA GLY A 305 -2.20 -3.29 16.76
C GLY A 305 -1.24 -2.11 16.56
N ASN A 306 -0.48 -2.12 15.47
CA ASN A 306 0.44 -1.03 15.10
C ASN A 306 -0.32 0.29 14.83
N ALA A 307 -1.50 0.23 14.21
CA ALA A 307 -2.34 1.41 14.00
C ALA A 307 -2.87 2.01 15.31
N VAL A 308 -3.28 1.16 16.27
CA VAL A 308 -3.70 1.62 17.60
C VAL A 308 -2.54 2.27 18.35
N ILE A 309 -1.35 1.64 18.33
CA ILE A 309 -0.13 2.21 18.93
C ILE A 309 0.17 3.59 18.34
N ASN A 310 0.20 3.70 17.01
CA ASN A 310 0.49 4.96 16.32
C ASN A 310 -0.53 6.05 16.66
N MET A 311 -1.81 5.69 16.81
CA MET A 311 -2.86 6.62 17.23
C MET A 311 -2.60 7.17 18.62
N TYR A 312 -2.38 6.32 19.62
CA TYR A 312 -2.11 6.79 20.98
C TYR A 312 -0.83 7.63 21.07
N VAL A 313 0.23 7.19 20.39
CA VAL A 313 1.50 7.94 20.29
C VAL A 313 1.29 9.35 19.74
N LYS A 314 0.56 9.49 18.63
CA LYS A 314 0.35 10.80 17.97
C LYS A 314 -0.67 11.68 18.70
N CYS A 315 -1.55 11.07 19.49
CA CYS A 315 -2.46 11.76 20.39
C CYS A 315 -1.82 12.10 21.76
N GLY A 316 -0.56 11.70 22.00
CA GLY A 316 0.20 12.03 23.20
C GLY A 316 0.02 11.09 24.41
N ASP A 317 -0.81 10.06 24.32
CA ASP A 317 -1.02 9.09 25.39
C ASP A 317 -0.10 7.86 25.19
N VAL A 318 1.18 8.09 25.46
CA VAL A 318 2.22 7.06 25.28
C VAL A 318 2.04 5.89 26.27
N GLY A 319 1.39 6.11 27.41
CA GLY A 319 1.14 5.08 28.41
C GLY A 319 0.29 3.94 27.85
N ILE A 320 -0.84 4.26 27.22
CA ILE A 320 -1.69 3.25 26.57
C ILE A 320 -1.00 2.65 25.34
N ALA A 321 -0.24 3.45 24.57
CA ALA A 321 0.53 2.91 23.45
C ALA A 321 1.49 1.77 23.87
N ILE A 322 2.21 1.94 24.99
CA ILE A 322 3.10 0.91 25.54
C ILE A 322 2.30 -0.30 26.03
N GLN A 323 1.13 -0.11 26.64
CA GLN A 323 0.27 -1.22 27.05
C GLN A 323 -0.16 -2.06 25.84
N VAL A 324 -0.63 -1.42 24.78
CA VAL A 324 -1.03 -2.10 23.53
C VAL A 324 0.16 -2.83 22.90
N PHE A 325 1.31 -2.17 22.83
CA PHE A 325 2.55 -2.79 22.36
C PHE A 325 2.89 -4.07 23.14
N ASN A 326 2.82 -4.03 24.47
CA ASN A 326 3.10 -5.19 25.31
C ASN A 326 2.12 -6.34 25.08
N MET A 327 0.84 -6.03 24.81
CA MET A 327 -0.21 -7.03 24.51
C MET A 327 -0.07 -7.71 23.14
N LEU A 328 0.72 -7.16 22.20
CA LEU A 328 0.93 -7.80 20.89
C LEU A 328 1.61 -9.17 21.04
N ALA A 329 0.99 -10.21 20.47
CA ALA A 329 1.49 -11.57 20.48
C ALA A 329 2.81 -11.72 19.71
N TYR A 330 2.97 -10.95 18.63
CA TYR A 330 4.22 -10.83 17.88
C TYR A 330 4.50 -9.35 17.63
N LYS A 331 5.75 -8.93 17.80
CA LYS A 331 6.19 -7.56 17.60
C LYS A 331 7.13 -7.55 16.40
N ASP A 332 6.69 -6.99 15.29
CA ASP A 332 7.51 -6.83 14.11
C ASP A 332 8.33 -5.53 14.17
N MET A 333 9.20 -5.32 13.17
CA MET A 333 10.00 -4.11 13.05
C MET A 333 9.14 -2.83 13.10
N ILE A 334 7.93 -2.87 12.53
CA ILE A 334 6.99 -1.73 12.52
C ILE A 334 6.47 -1.46 13.93
N SER A 335 6.13 -2.49 14.71
CA SER A 335 5.70 -2.33 16.11
C SER A 335 6.76 -1.60 16.94
N TRP A 336 8.03 -2.04 16.83
CA TRP A 336 9.14 -1.43 17.56
C TRP A 336 9.42 0.00 17.11
N SER A 337 9.56 0.22 15.80
CA SER A 337 9.89 1.54 15.25
C SER A 337 8.79 2.56 15.55
N THR A 338 7.51 2.15 15.54
CA THR A 338 6.37 3.04 15.86
C THR A 338 6.42 3.51 17.31
N VAL A 339 6.65 2.62 18.28
CA VAL A 339 6.72 3.02 19.71
C VAL A 339 7.96 3.84 19.99
N ILE A 340 9.12 3.48 19.43
CA ILE A 340 10.38 4.23 19.59
C ILE A 340 10.22 5.65 19.03
N SER A 341 9.68 5.78 17.81
CA SER A 341 9.36 7.08 17.20
C SER A 341 8.39 7.88 18.07
N GLY A 342 7.38 7.20 18.61
CA GLY A 342 6.41 7.85 19.47
C GLY A 342 6.96 8.39 20.77
N LEU A 343 7.83 7.64 21.43
CA LEU A 343 8.54 8.10 22.62
C LEU A 343 9.45 9.27 22.29
N ALA A 344 10.14 9.24 21.15
CA ALA A 344 10.96 10.36 20.70
C ALA A 344 10.13 11.64 20.51
N MET A 345 9.02 11.55 19.78
CA MET A 345 8.11 12.69 19.51
C MET A 345 7.51 13.29 20.79
N ASN A 346 7.27 12.48 21.81
CA ASN A 346 6.70 12.91 23.09
C ASN A 346 7.76 13.28 24.14
N GLY A 347 9.03 13.43 23.75
CA GLY A 347 10.12 13.86 24.64
C GLY A 347 10.62 12.79 25.61
N CYS A 348 10.18 11.54 25.46
CA CYS A 348 10.56 10.41 26.31
C CYS A 348 11.86 9.72 25.81
N GLY A 349 12.90 10.50 25.49
CA GLY A 349 14.08 10.01 24.78
C GLY A 349 14.81 8.85 25.47
N ARG A 350 14.94 8.88 26.81
CA ARG A 350 15.56 7.77 27.56
C ARG A 350 14.79 6.46 27.44
N GLN A 351 13.46 6.51 27.43
CA GLN A 351 12.62 5.32 27.26
C GLN A 351 12.72 4.77 25.83
N ALA A 352 12.86 5.65 24.82
CA ALA A 352 13.11 5.24 23.45
C ALA A 352 14.41 4.42 23.32
N LEU A 353 15.50 4.85 23.97
CA LEU A 353 16.77 4.12 24.01
C LEU A 353 16.68 2.77 24.75
N GLN A 354 15.89 2.71 25.83
CA GLN A 354 15.61 1.45 26.54
C GLN A 354 14.85 0.46 25.66
N LEU A 355 13.84 0.92 24.92
CA LEU A 355 13.11 0.06 23.98
C LEU A 355 13.96 -0.37 22.80
N PHE A 356 14.83 0.49 22.28
CA PHE A 356 15.80 0.10 21.26
C PHE A 356 16.72 -1.02 21.76
N SER A 357 17.21 -0.93 22.98
CA SER A 357 18.04 -2.01 23.57
C SER A 357 17.25 -3.32 23.65
N LEU A 358 15.97 -3.25 24.02
CA LEU A 358 15.08 -4.42 24.06
C LEU A 358 14.78 -4.98 22.66
N MET A 359 14.63 -4.12 21.64
CA MET A 359 14.45 -4.50 20.23
C MET A 359 15.61 -5.39 19.77
N ILE A 360 16.86 -4.99 20.07
CA ILE A 360 18.07 -5.75 19.72
C ILE A 360 18.11 -7.09 20.47
N ILE A 361 17.79 -7.11 21.77
CA ILE A 361 17.76 -8.35 22.57
C ILE A 361 16.73 -9.35 22.02
N ASN A 362 15.62 -8.86 21.46
CA ASN A 362 14.60 -9.70 20.82
C ASN A 362 14.96 -10.12 19.38
N GLY A 363 16.17 -9.80 18.91
CA GLY A 363 16.65 -10.18 17.58
C GLY A 363 15.98 -9.44 16.43
N VAL A 364 15.36 -8.29 16.70
CA VAL A 364 14.78 -7.43 15.67
C VAL A 364 15.81 -6.38 15.27
N PHE A 365 16.18 -6.34 13.99
CA PHE A 365 17.17 -5.39 13.49
C PHE A 365 16.52 -4.03 13.20
N PRO A 366 17.17 -2.92 13.58
CA PRO A 366 16.69 -1.58 13.28
C PRO A 366 16.81 -1.25 11.79
N ASP A 367 15.93 -0.37 11.33
CA ASP A 367 15.97 0.25 10.00
C ASP A 367 16.39 1.73 10.09
N ASP A 368 16.43 2.41 8.94
CA ASP A 368 16.72 3.83 8.83
C ASP A 368 15.73 4.68 9.64
N VAL A 369 14.43 4.34 9.62
CA VAL A 369 13.39 5.03 10.38
C VAL A 369 13.64 4.95 11.89
N THR A 370 14.08 3.78 12.37
CA THR A 370 14.42 3.58 13.78
C THR A 370 15.57 4.49 14.23
N PHE A 371 16.61 4.66 13.40
CA PHE A 371 17.72 5.56 13.73
C PHE A 371 17.33 7.04 13.70
N ILE A 372 16.48 7.46 12.76
CA ILE A 372 15.90 8.82 12.77
C ILE A 372 15.19 9.09 14.10
N ALA A 373 14.36 8.16 14.55
CA ALA A 373 13.64 8.26 15.81
C ALA A 373 14.58 8.35 17.01
N LEU A 374 15.62 7.51 17.06
CA LEU A 374 16.58 7.49 18.17
C LEU A 374 17.42 8.77 18.26
N ILE A 375 17.92 9.26 17.12
CA ILE A 375 18.71 10.51 17.10
C ILE A 375 17.81 11.69 17.45
N SER A 376 16.55 11.71 16.98
CA SER A 376 15.56 12.73 17.37
C SER A 376 15.23 12.67 18.88
N ALA A 377 15.12 11.47 19.45
CA ALA A 377 14.98 11.29 20.90
C ALA A 377 16.18 11.85 21.66
N CYS A 378 17.40 11.63 21.17
CA CYS A 378 18.62 12.22 21.74
C CYS A 378 18.62 13.75 21.62
N SER A 379 18.18 14.28 20.47
CA SER A 379 18.00 15.72 20.23
C SER A 379 17.07 16.36 21.27
N HIS A 380 15.87 15.80 21.44
CA HIS A 380 14.88 16.31 22.40
C HIS A 380 15.31 16.09 23.87
N GLY A 381 16.09 15.04 24.14
CA GLY A 381 16.59 14.72 25.47
C GLY A 381 17.90 15.42 25.86
N GLY A 382 18.53 16.17 24.95
CA GLY A 382 19.86 16.77 25.16
C GLY A 382 20.99 15.74 25.32
N LEU A 383 20.83 14.55 24.73
CA LEU A 383 21.74 13.41 24.88
C LEU A 383 22.74 13.34 23.70
N VAL A 384 23.51 14.41 23.48
CA VAL A 384 24.38 14.59 22.30
C VAL A 384 25.33 13.41 22.10
N ASP A 385 26.07 13.01 23.13
CA ASP A 385 27.04 11.91 23.05
C ASP A 385 26.40 10.58 22.63
N GLN A 386 25.23 10.27 23.20
CA GLN A 386 24.50 9.04 22.87
C GLN A 386 24.00 9.06 21.44
N GLY A 387 23.50 10.21 20.97
CA GLY A 387 23.05 10.37 19.59
C GLY A 387 24.18 10.20 18.58
N LEU A 388 25.38 10.71 18.88
CA LEU A 388 26.56 10.52 18.03
C LEU A 388 27.03 9.06 17.99
N ILE A 389 27.00 8.36 19.14
CA ILE A 389 27.29 6.92 19.19
C ILE A 389 26.32 6.15 18.30
N LEU A 390 25.02 6.46 18.36
CA LEU A 390 24.00 5.81 17.55
C LEU A 390 24.16 6.12 16.07
N PHE A 391 24.41 7.38 15.71
CA PHE A 391 24.65 7.80 14.33
C PHE A 391 25.87 7.07 13.73
N LYS A 392 26.95 6.88 14.51
CA LYS A 392 28.11 6.11 14.07
C LYS A 392 27.78 4.61 13.95
N ALA A 393 27.11 4.05 14.95
CA ALA A 393 26.74 2.63 14.97
C ALA A 393 25.85 2.24 13.79
N MET A 394 24.96 3.14 13.33
CA MET A 394 24.13 2.96 12.13
C MET A 394 24.96 2.46 10.93
N SER A 395 26.07 3.13 10.63
CA SER A 395 26.95 2.76 9.53
C SER A 395 27.88 1.59 9.88
N THR A 396 28.49 1.61 11.07
CA THR A 396 29.59 0.68 11.41
C THR A 396 29.14 -0.68 11.91
N VAL A 397 27.94 -0.78 12.48
CA VAL A 397 27.41 -2.01 13.09
C VAL A 397 26.22 -2.55 12.28
N TYR A 398 25.35 -1.67 11.80
CA TYR A 398 24.11 -2.07 11.13
C TYR A 398 24.16 -1.93 9.61
N GLU A 399 25.26 -1.43 9.05
CA GLU A 399 25.47 -1.25 7.60
C GLU A 399 24.38 -0.41 6.93
N ILE A 400 23.72 0.49 7.67
CA ILE A 400 22.69 1.38 7.14
C ILE A 400 23.35 2.67 6.70
N VAL A 401 23.18 3.04 5.43
CA VAL A 401 23.77 4.25 4.86
C VAL A 401 23.00 5.49 5.32
N PRO A 402 23.65 6.46 6.00
CA PRO A 402 22.99 7.67 6.45
C PRO A 402 22.40 8.47 5.29
N GLN A 403 21.10 8.78 5.40
CA GLN A 403 20.37 9.65 4.48
C GLN A 403 20.25 11.07 5.05
N THR A 404 19.91 12.06 4.21
CA THR A 404 19.74 13.48 4.56
C THR A 404 19.00 13.73 5.88
N GLN A 405 17.95 12.95 6.17
CA GLN A 405 17.17 13.09 7.40
C GLN A 405 17.98 12.77 8.66
N HIS A 406 18.87 11.78 8.62
CA HIS A 406 19.73 11.42 9.76
C HIS A 406 20.69 12.56 10.08
N TYR A 407 21.30 13.15 9.05
CA TYR A 407 22.17 14.33 9.22
C TYR A 407 21.40 15.52 9.78
N ALA A 408 20.17 15.76 9.30
CA ALA A 408 19.31 16.81 9.84
C ALA A 408 19.01 16.60 11.34
N CYS A 409 18.77 15.36 11.78
CA CYS A 409 18.59 15.03 13.19
C CYS A 409 19.85 15.30 14.03
N VAL A 410 21.05 15.00 13.51
CA VAL A 410 22.32 15.30 14.21
C VAL A 410 22.56 16.81 14.32
N VAL A 411 22.27 17.57 13.26
CA VAL A 411 22.36 19.04 13.28
C VAL A 411 21.32 19.64 14.23
N ASP A 412 20.08 19.14 14.25
CA ASP A 412 19.07 19.56 15.23
C ASP A 412 19.53 19.25 16.67
N MET A 413 20.18 18.10 16.88
CA MET A 413 20.72 17.69 18.18
C MET A 413 21.83 18.63 18.68
N TYR A 414 22.85 18.91 17.87
CA TYR A 414 23.86 19.92 18.21
C TYR A 414 23.24 21.29 18.42
N GLY A 415 22.34 21.66 17.52
CA GLY A 415 21.64 22.92 17.52
C GLY A 415 20.86 23.19 18.81
N ARG A 416 20.06 22.23 19.28
CA ARG A 416 19.32 22.33 20.56
C ARG A 416 20.21 22.34 21.79
N ALA A 417 21.40 21.73 21.70
CA ALA A 417 22.39 21.76 22.76
C ALA A 417 23.18 23.08 22.82
N GLY A 418 22.96 24.01 21.87
CA GLY A 418 23.70 25.27 21.76
C GLY A 418 25.09 25.13 21.12
N LEU A 419 25.43 23.94 20.60
CA LEU A 419 26.71 23.61 19.99
C LEU A 419 26.69 23.98 18.49
N LEU A 420 26.52 25.28 18.22
CA LEU A 420 26.28 25.78 16.86
C LEU A 420 27.50 25.67 15.95
N GLU A 421 28.70 25.83 16.50
CA GLU A 421 29.96 25.72 15.76
C GLU A 421 30.20 24.27 15.34
N GLU A 422 29.94 23.32 16.23
CA GLU A 422 29.99 21.89 15.94
C GLU A 422 28.92 21.48 14.92
N ALA A 423 27.72 22.07 14.99
CA ALA A 423 26.68 21.84 14.00
C ALA A 423 27.12 22.31 12.59
N GLU A 424 27.75 23.48 12.48
CA GLU A 424 28.27 23.98 11.21
C GLU A 424 29.45 23.15 10.70
N ALA A 425 30.40 22.81 11.58
CA ALA A 425 31.53 21.96 11.24
C ALA A 425 31.04 20.59 10.70
N PHE A 426 30.05 19.99 11.38
CA PHE A 426 29.45 18.74 10.94
C PHE A 426 28.84 18.84 9.54
N ILE A 427 28.12 19.92 9.21
CA ILE A 427 27.56 20.14 7.86
C ILE A 427 28.66 20.16 6.79
N ARG A 428 29.81 20.77 7.08
CA ARG A 428 30.94 20.85 6.15
C ARG A 428 31.62 19.49 5.92
N GLU A 429 31.59 18.60 6.90
CA GLU A 429 32.18 17.26 6.84
C GLU A 429 31.25 16.20 6.21
N MET A 430 29.98 16.53 5.97
CA MET A 430 29.02 15.59 5.40
C MET A 430 29.46 15.10 4.00
N PRO A 431 29.38 13.78 3.72
CA PRO A 431 29.74 13.23 2.41
C PRO A 431 28.68 13.49 1.33
N ILE A 432 27.53 14.06 1.72
CA ILE A 432 26.41 14.40 0.84
C ILE A 432 26.16 15.90 0.89
N GLU A 433 25.64 16.43 -0.21
CA GLU A 433 25.26 17.84 -0.27
C GLU A 433 24.11 18.13 0.71
N ALA A 434 24.30 19.11 1.59
CA ALA A 434 23.28 19.49 2.58
C ALA A 434 22.02 20.05 1.90
N GLU A 435 20.91 19.32 2.02
CA GLU A 435 19.58 19.80 1.64
C GLU A 435 18.98 20.72 2.72
N TRP A 436 17.82 21.30 2.42
CA TRP A 436 17.17 22.24 3.32
C TRP A 436 16.83 21.68 4.71
N SER A 437 16.50 20.40 4.85
CA SER A 437 16.19 19.83 6.16
C SER A 437 17.34 20.03 7.16
N VAL A 438 18.58 19.99 6.67
CA VAL A 438 19.80 20.19 7.46
C VAL A 438 20.00 21.67 7.80
N TRP A 439 19.95 22.55 6.78
CA TRP A 439 20.09 24.00 6.98
C TRP A 439 18.96 24.60 7.83
N GLY A 440 17.74 24.10 7.67
CA GLY A 440 16.58 24.48 8.46
C GLY A 440 16.74 24.13 9.93
N ALA A 441 17.36 22.98 10.25
CA ALA A 441 17.69 22.61 11.61
C ALA A 441 18.71 23.58 12.24
N LEU A 442 19.78 23.91 11.52
CA LEU A 442 20.78 24.90 11.98
C LEU A 442 20.17 26.29 12.17
N LEU A 443 19.38 26.77 11.21
CA LEU A 443 18.69 28.08 11.32
C LEU A 443 17.73 28.13 12.51
N ASN A 444 17.01 27.04 12.77
CA ASN A 444 16.15 26.96 13.94
C ASN A 444 16.96 27.03 15.24
N ALA A 445 18.13 26.40 15.29
CA ALA A 445 19.04 26.47 16.42
C ALA A 445 19.62 27.88 16.63
N CYS A 446 20.11 28.54 15.57
CA CYS A 446 20.59 29.92 15.65
C CYS A 446 19.49 30.86 16.18
N ARG A 447 18.24 30.66 15.77
CA ARG A 447 17.07 31.40 16.30
C ARG A 447 16.83 31.11 17.79
N ILE A 448 16.88 29.86 18.21
CA ILE A 448 16.67 29.46 19.62
C ILE A 448 17.74 30.10 20.52
N HIS A 449 19.00 30.10 20.06
CA HIS A 449 20.15 30.58 20.82
C HIS A 449 20.52 32.06 20.55
N ARG A 450 19.75 32.76 19.71
CA ARG A 450 19.97 34.17 19.31
C ARG A 450 21.38 34.44 18.76
N ASN A 451 21.89 33.52 17.93
CA ASN A 451 23.15 33.71 17.23
C ASN A 451 22.88 34.25 15.81
N ASP A 452 22.82 35.58 15.71
CA ASP A 452 22.47 36.28 14.46
C ASP A 452 23.62 36.29 13.44
N GLU A 453 24.87 36.06 13.87
CA GLU A 453 26.07 36.11 13.03
C GLU A 453 26.08 34.98 11.98
N MET A 454 25.54 33.81 12.31
CA MET A 454 25.51 32.65 11.41
C MET A 454 24.47 32.75 10.30
N PHE A 455 23.54 33.73 10.34
CA PHE A 455 22.46 33.84 9.36
C PHE A 455 22.95 34.26 7.97
N ASP A 456 23.96 35.13 7.89
CA ASP A 456 24.46 35.65 6.63
C ASP A 456 25.26 34.61 5.82
N PRO A 457 26.17 33.82 6.43
CA PRO A 457 26.80 32.67 5.76
C PRO A 457 25.78 31.66 5.22
N ILE A 458 24.79 31.28 6.03
CA ILE A 458 23.74 30.32 5.62
C ILE A 458 22.93 30.88 4.45
N ARG A 459 22.61 32.17 4.47
CA ARG A 459 21.90 32.82 3.39
C ARG A 459 22.68 32.79 2.07
N GLN A 460 23.98 33.12 2.10
CA GLN A 460 24.80 33.12 0.89
C GLN A 460 24.89 31.71 0.28
N GLU A 461 25.06 30.69 1.11
CA GLU A 461 25.13 29.30 0.68
C GLU A 461 23.83 28.83 0.01
N LEU A 462 22.68 29.27 0.52
CA LEU A 462 21.36 28.85 0.02
C LEU A 462 20.88 29.61 -1.21
N VAL A 463 21.16 30.92 -1.31
CA VAL A 463 20.77 31.74 -2.48
C VAL A 463 21.50 31.29 -3.75
N ASN A 464 22.70 30.73 -3.60
CA ASN A 464 23.50 30.26 -4.72
C ASN A 464 23.08 28.87 -5.24
N LYS A 465 22.16 28.16 -4.56
CA LYS A 465 21.72 26.81 -4.97
C LYS A 465 20.40 26.83 -5.76
N LYS A 466 20.39 26.14 -6.91
CA LYS A 466 19.17 25.88 -7.69
C LYS A 466 18.37 24.72 -7.08
N GLY A 467 17.04 24.84 -7.03
CA GLY A 467 16.14 23.75 -6.60
C GLY A 467 15.60 23.83 -5.17
N VAL A 468 15.74 25.00 -4.52
CA VAL A 468 15.27 25.22 -3.15
C VAL A 468 13.73 25.22 -3.08
N SER A 469 13.16 24.46 -2.14
CA SER A 469 11.70 24.26 -2.03
C SER A 469 10.93 25.49 -1.50
N VAL A 470 9.62 25.56 -1.71
CA VAL A 470 8.77 26.64 -1.15
C VAL A 470 8.80 26.67 0.38
N GLY A 471 8.74 25.48 0.98
CA GLY A 471 8.75 25.32 2.43
C GLY A 471 10.04 25.84 3.03
N THR A 472 11.13 25.70 2.29
CA THR A 472 12.44 26.24 2.63
C THR A 472 12.43 27.74 2.76
N PHE A 473 12.09 28.44 1.68
CA PHE A 473 12.07 29.89 1.71
C PHE A 473 11.05 30.44 2.72
N ALA A 474 9.91 29.75 2.91
CA ALA A 474 8.90 30.16 3.89
C ALA A 474 9.41 30.06 5.33
N LEU A 475 10.07 28.93 5.69
CA LEU A 475 10.65 28.76 7.02
C LEU A 475 11.81 29.76 7.22
N MET A 476 12.68 29.94 6.23
CA MET A 476 13.75 30.93 6.25
C MET A 476 13.21 32.35 6.52
N SER A 477 12.19 32.76 5.76
CA SER A 477 11.54 34.06 5.94
C SER A 477 10.94 34.22 7.35
N ASN A 478 10.33 33.17 7.91
CA ASN A 478 9.81 33.19 9.27
C ASN A 478 10.94 33.29 10.31
N THR A 479 12.07 32.60 10.11
CA THR A 479 13.22 32.66 11.01
C THR A 479 13.84 34.06 11.02
N PHE A 480 14.04 34.69 9.85
CA PHE A 480 14.53 36.07 9.76
C PHE A 480 13.56 37.08 10.37
N ALA A 481 12.26 36.92 10.14
CA ALA A 481 11.25 37.77 10.76
C ALA A 481 11.23 37.61 12.29
N GLY A 482 11.43 36.40 12.81
CA GLY A 482 11.53 36.12 14.24
C GLY A 482 12.81 36.61 14.92
N ALA A 483 13.84 36.96 14.13
CA ALA A 483 15.07 37.60 14.58
C ALA A 483 15.08 39.12 14.30
N ASP A 484 13.91 39.72 14.06
CA ASP A 484 13.71 41.14 13.74
C ASP A 484 14.44 41.64 12.46
N ARG A 485 14.96 40.73 11.63
CA ARG A 485 15.58 41.02 10.32
C ARG A 485 14.53 41.08 9.21
N TRP A 486 13.58 42.02 9.35
CA TRP A 486 12.43 42.15 8.46
C TRP A 486 12.77 42.41 6.98
N GLU A 487 13.85 43.14 6.71
CA GLU A 487 14.32 43.37 5.34
C GLU A 487 14.72 42.07 4.64
N ASP A 488 15.40 41.17 5.35
CA ASP A 488 15.88 39.91 4.78
C ASP A 488 14.74 38.91 4.62
N ALA A 489 13.80 38.90 5.58
CA ALA A 489 12.55 38.15 5.47
C ALA A 489 11.73 38.57 4.24
N ASN A 490 11.70 39.87 3.91
CA ASN A 490 10.99 40.39 2.75
C ASN A 490 11.72 40.07 1.43
N LYS A 491 13.05 40.18 1.38
CA LYS A 491 13.84 39.75 0.20
C LYS A 491 13.58 38.29 -0.16
N ILE A 492 13.47 37.41 0.83
CA ILE A 492 13.12 36.00 0.61
C ILE A 492 11.67 35.83 0.12
N ARG A 493 10.70 36.57 0.70
CA ARG A 493 9.30 36.50 0.26
C ARG A 493 9.13 36.97 -1.18
N ASP A 494 9.89 37.95 -1.62
CA ASP A 494 9.87 38.43 -2.99
C ASP A 494 10.47 37.40 -3.96
N GLU A 495 11.48 36.63 -3.53
CA GLU A 495 12.01 35.51 -4.30
C GLU A 495 11.00 34.35 -4.42
N ILE A 496 10.25 34.03 -3.34
CA ILE A 496 9.13 33.06 -3.37
C ILE A 496 8.07 33.50 -4.39
N ARG A 497 7.73 34.80 -4.41
CA ARG A 497 6.74 35.36 -5.34
C ARG A 497 7.24 35.27 -6.78
N ARG A 498 8.51 35.59 -7.03
CA ARG A 498 9.14 35.48 -8.37
C ARG A 498 9.17 34.06 -8.91
N THR A 499 9.36 33.07 -8.04
CA THR A 499 9.44 31.65 -8.41
C THR A 499 8.08 30.97 -8.56
N GLY A 500 6.96 31.69 -8.32
CA GLY A 500 5.60 31.16 -8.49
C GLY A 500 5.17 30.12 -7.44
N LEU A 501 5.92 30.04 -6.34
CA LEU A 501 5.79 29.02 -5.32
C LEU A 501 4.65 29.38 -4.34
N LYS A 502 3.57 28.57 -4.27
CA LYS A 502 2.43 28.79 -3.37
C LYS A 502 2.58 28.01 -2.06
N LYS A 503 2.45 28.70 -0.92
CA LYS A 503 2.45 28.13 0.43
C LYS A 503 1.16 27.35 0.70
N LYS A 504 1.26 26.11 1.20
CA LYS A 504 0.19 25.48 1.99
C LYS A 504 0.37 25.90 3.44
N THR A 505 -0.68 26.39 4.09
CA THR A 505 -0.69 26.66 5.52
C THR A 505 -0.58 25.36 6.29
N GLY A 506 0.36 25.29 7.25
CA GLY A 506 0.41 24.19 8.22
C GLY A 506 -0.56 24.46 9.35
N CYS A 507 -1.36 23.46 9.71
CA CYS A 507 -2.24 23.48 10.87
C CYS A 507 -1.71 22.45 11.88
N SER A 508 -1.89 22.73 13.17
CA SER A 508 -1.63 21.78 14.25
C SER A 508 -2.92 21.59 15.00
N TRP A 509 -3.27 20.33 15.28
CA TRP A 509 -4.51 19.97 15.95
C TRP A 509 -4.25 19.63 17.41
N ILE A 510 -5.12 20.09 18.30
CA ILE A 510 -5.13 19.68 19.71
C ILE A 510 -6.56 19.41 20.17
N GLU A 511 -6.78 18.30 20.84
CA GLU A 511 -8.07 18.02 21.49
C GLU A 511 -8.10 18.69 22.87
N VAL A 512 -9.03 19.62 23.05
CA VAL A 512 -9.31 20.30 24.33
C VAL A 512 -10.80 20.16 24.62
N ASN A 513 -11.15 19.24 25.53
CA ASN A 513 -12.50 19.00 26.06
C ASN A 513 -13.65 19.10 25.01
N PRO A 514 -14.28 17.97 24.69
CA PRO A 514 -14.12 17.12 23.49
C PRO A 514 -14.05 17.87 22.13
N SER A 515 -13.47 19.07 22.06
CA SER A 515 -13.38 19.87 20.85
C SER A 515 -11.97 19.78 20.27
N ILE A 516 -11.86 19.65 18.95
CA ILE A 516 -10.58 19.62 18.22
C ILE A 516 -10.33 21.05 17.70
N PHE A 517 -9.17 21.62 18.04
CA PHE A 517 -8.76 22.99 17.68
C PHE A 517 -7.54 23.01 16.79
#